data_AF-A0A7J7GHR9-F1
#
_entry.id   AF-A0A7J7GHR9-F1
#
_cell.length_a   1.000
_cell.length_b   1.000
_cell.length_c   1.000
_cell.angle_alpha   90.00
_cell.angle_beta   90.00
_cell.angle_gamma   90.00
#
_symmetry.space_group_name_H-M   'P 1'
#
loop_
_entity.id
_entity.type
_entity.pdbx_description
1 polymer ?
#
loop_
_entity_poly.entity_id
_entity_poly.type
_entity_poly.pdbx_seq_one_letter_code
_entity_poly.pdbx_strand_id
1 'polypeptide(L)'
;MGCQGRDSLGSIFHELQQVVAGSGIEPTCQTCKSLIYAKDDQLPLVDGSTKRREVVWVPIVDLTTPWDEVEQRKFKSIQASMPWFSVHHPSLLDPTAIKYIKEVWLFNKKPLLVVLDPHGKVVNPNAIHMCWIWGNMAFPCTTLTEEALWEGSTWTIELLADSIDQSILNWLYILIDKDGKYICLYGGENLDWIRRFTNRTRVVAEAACIPLEMMYVGKNNPRKKVWKISSVILAEKLSHILPDPTLIWFFWVRLESMWHSKMQHGKTIDNDPIMNEIMTILSFDGSDEGWAVISQGKSEMDKAKGDTILKSLALFDQWKDRIGEVGFVNALTDNHNELLTPQHCDHLIFPCTAENIPETIVCATCKTHMEKFIMYRYCRD
;
A
#
# COMPACT_ATOMS: atom_id res chain seq x y z
N MET A 1 -37.74 -1.43 -29.69
CA MET A 1 -37.69 -0.28 -28.76
C MET A 1 -36.79 -0.68 -27.62
N GLY A 2 -35.58 -0.11 -27.59
CA GLY A 2 -34.52 -0.47 -26.65
C GLY A 2 -34.68 0.25 -25.31
N CYS A 3 -34.38 -0.45 -24.23
CA CYS A 3 -34.23 0.16 -22.91
C CYS A 3 -32.79 0.66 -22.75
N GLN A 4 -32.65 1.99 -22.77
CA GLN A 4 -31.51 2.70 -22.19
C GLN A 4 -31.59 2.57 -20.66
N GLY A 5 -30.47 2.28 -20.02
CA GLY A 5 -30.39 2.11 -18.57
C GLY A 5 -29.06 1.54 -18.08
N ARG A 6 -27.95 1.99 -18.66
CA ARG A 6 -26.61 1.91 -18.04
C ARG A 6 -26.09 3.33 -18.11
N ASP A 7 -26.00 4.01 -16.96
CA ASP A 7 -25.16 5.21 -16.71
C ASP A 7 -25.48 5.86 -15.34
N SER A 8 -25.51 5.10 -14.23
CA SER A 8 -25.73 5.70 -12.89
C SER A 8 -24.70 5.36 -11.81
N LEU A 9 -23.79 4.41 -12.03
CA LEU A 9 -22.70 4.15 -11.08
C LEU A 9 -21.54 5.16 -11.20
N GLY A 10 -21.34 5.77 -12.37
CA GLY A 10 -20.30 6.79 -12.55
C GLY A 10 -20.59 8.13 -11.87
N SER A 11 -21.87 8.46 -11.62
CA SER A 11 -22.28 9.77 -11.07
C SER A 11 -22.07 9.88 -9.56
N ILE A 12 -22.27 8.79 -8.81
CA ILE A 12 -22.11 8.76 -7.34
C ILE A 12 -20.62 8.81 -6.94
N PHE A 13 -19.75 8.22 -7.77
CA PHE A 13 -18.29 8.26 -7.58
C PHE A 13 -17.70 9.66 -7.80
N HIS A 14 -18.23 10.44 -8.74
CA HIS A 14 -17.78 11.80 -9.00
C HIS A 14 -18.16 12.78 -7.87
N GLU A 15 -19.31 12.56 -7.20
CA GLU A 15 -19.73 13.35 -6.03
C GLU A 15 -18.91 13.02 -4.76
N LEU A 16 -18.57 11.73 -4.54
CA LEU A 16 -17.69 11.30 -3.43
C LEU A 16 -16.23 11.73 -3.60
N GLN A 17 -15.79 12.05 -4.83
CA GLN A 17 -14.47 12.62 -5.13
C GLN A 17 -14.41 14.11 -4.82
N GLN A 18 -15.50 14.88 -5.00
CA GLN A 18 -15.52 16.31 -4.69
C GLN A 18 -15.54 16.61 -3.19
N VAL A 19 -16.19 15.76 -2.38
CA VAL A 19 -16.19 15.89 -0.90
C VAL A 19 -14.81 15.56 -0.31
N VAL A 20 -14.09 14.62 -0.93
CA VAL A 20 -12.76 14.14 -0.50
C VAL A 20 -11.62 15.05 -1.00
N ALA A 21 -11.72 15.64 -2.19
CA ALA A 21 -10.68 16.51 -2.73
C ALA A 21 -10.57 17.90 -2.05
N GLY A 22 -11.56 18.30 -1.24
CA GLY A 22 -11.66 19.66 -0.69
C GLY A 22 -11.45 19.82 0.83
N SER A 23 -11.51 18.74 1.61
CA SER A 23 -11.40 18.80 3.07
C SER A 23 -10.25 17.91 3.53
N GLY A 24 -9.32 18.40 4.34
CA GLY A 24 -8.27 17.59 4.95
C GLY A 24 -8.84 16.34 5.62
N ILE A 25 -8.87 15.23 4.89
CA ILE A 25 -9.72 14.07 5.17
C ILE A 25 -9.24 13.39 6.43
N GLU A 26 -10.17 13.12 7.34
CA GLU A 26 -9.95 12.27 8.50
C GLU A 26 -9.48 10.86 8.09
N PRO A 27 -8.51 10.26 8.80
CA PRO A 27 -7.97 8.92 8.51
C PRO A 27 -9.03 7.83 8.33
N THR A 28 -10.16 7.96 9.02
CA THR A 28 -11.30 7.03 8.99
C THR A 28 -11.95 6.93 7.62
N CYS A 29 -12.15 8.04 6.89
CA CYS A 29 -12.82 7.99 5.59
C CYS A 29 -11.95 7.32 4.50
N GLN A 30 -10.63 7.56 4.52
CA GLN A 30 -9.70 6.87 3.62
C GLN A 30 -9.60 5.37 3.93
N THR A 31 -9.54 5.02 5.21
CA THR A 31 -9.48 3.62 5.66
C THR A 31 -10.75 2.85 5.29
N CYS A 32 -11.92 3.45 5.50
CA CYS A 32 -13.19 2.83 5.11
C CYS A 32 -13.26 2.64 3.60
N LYS A 33 -12.86 3.64 2.80
CA LYS A 33 -12.82 3.51 1.34
C LYS A 33 -11.91 2.36 0.89
N SER A 34 -10.70 2.23 1.42
CA SER A 34 -9.79 1.15 0.99
C SER A 34 -10.28 -0.24 1.38
N LEU A 35 -10.97 -0.38 2.51
CA LEU A 35 -11.64 -1.62 2.92
C LEU A 35 -12.87 -1.96 2.05
N ILE A 36 -13.38 -1.01 1.26
CA ILE A 36 -14.53 -1.19 0.35
C ILE A 36 -14.06 -1.35 -1.10
N TYR A 37 -12.92 -0.78 -1.48
CA TYR A 37 -12.40 -0.77 -2.85
C TYR A 37 -11.76 -2.08 -3.33
N ALA A 38 -11.55 -3.07 -2.45
CA ALA A 38 -11.17 -4.41 -2.89
C ALA A 38 -12.29 -4.94 -3.78
N LYS A 39 -12.06 -4.95 -5.09
CA LYS A 39 -13.09 -4.97 -6.13
C LYS A 39 -13.86 -6.30 -6.23
N ASP A 40 -13.51 -7.27 -5.38
CA ASP A 40 -14.24 -8.51 -5.15
C ASP A 40 -15.28 -8.40 -4.00
N ASP A 41 -15.39 -7.25 -3.33
CA ASP A 41 -16.21 -7.03 -2.13
C ASP A 41 -17.61 -6.49 -2.44
N GLN A 42 -18.31 -7.09 -3.41
CA GLN A 42 -19.77 -6.97 -3.42
C GLN A 42 -20.35 -7.82 -2.28
N LEU A 43 -20.98 -7.17 -1.31
CA LEU A 43 -21.55 -7.83 -0.14
C LEU A 43 -22.73 -8.74 -0.45
N PRO A 44 -22.92 -9.83 0.33
CA PRO A 44 -22.01 -10.31 1.36
C PRO A 44 -20.79 -10.98 0.72
N LEU A 45 -19.67 -11.03 1.43
CA LEU A 45 -18.51 -11.84 1.06
C LEU A 45 -18.89 -13.32 1.08
N VAL A 46 -19.51 -13.79 -0.01
CA VAL A 46 -19.90 -15.16 -0.23
C VAL A 46 -18.69 -15.86 -0.85
N ASP A 47 -17.85 -16.44 0.00
CA ASP A 47 -17.15 -17.64 -0.45
C ASP A 47 -18.23 -18.67 -0.84
N GLY A 48 -17.98 -19.51 -1.85
CA GLY A 48 -18.89 -20.58 -2.27
C GLY A 48 -19.26 -21.56 -1.14
N SER A 49 -18.74 -21.36 0.08
CA SER A 49 -19.20 -21.96 1.34
C SER A 49 -19.96 -20.96 2.23
N THR A 50 -21.16 -21.36 2.67
CA THR A 50 -22.19 -20.57 3.36
C THR A 50 -21.78 -19.97 4.73
N LYS A 51 -20.97 -18.89 4.76
CA LYS A 51 -20.72 -18.12 6.00
C LYS A 51 -20.99 -16.63 5.81
N ARG A 52 -22.10 -16.17 6.37
CA ARG A 52 -22.48 -14.75 6.46
C ARG A 52 -21.58 -14.06 7.50
N ARG A 53 -20.90 -12.99 7.12
CA ARG A 53 -20.15 -12.12 8.03
C ARG A 53 -20.92 -10.82 8.20
N GLU A 54 -20.89 -10.28 9.40
CA GLU A 54 -21.50 -9.00 9.73
C GLU A 54 -20.39 -8.07 10.22
N VAL A 55 -20.29 -6.90 9.61
CA VAL A 55 -19.39 -5.85 10.05
C VAL A 55 -20.22 -4.80 10.76
N VAL A 56 -19.79 -4.43 11.97
CA VAL A 56 -20.43 -3.39 12.77
C VAL A 56 -19.44 -2.24 12.97
N TRP A 57 -19.79 -1.08 12.45
CA TRP A 57 -19.06 0.15 12.69
C TRP A 57 -19.49 0.78 14.03
N VAL A 58 -18.51 0.94 14.91
CA VAL A 58 -18.69 1.54 16.24
C VAL A 58 -17.96 2.89 16.29
N PRO A 59 -18.68 4.03 16.14
CA PRO A 59 -18.07 5.35 16.14
C PRO A 59 -17.71 5.80 17.58
N ILE A 60 -16.42 5.84 17.91
CA ILE A 60 -15.94 6.35 19.21
C ILE A 60 -15.64 7.85 19.08
N VAL A 61 -16.50 8.67 19.69
CA VAL A 61 -16.39 10.14 19.66
C VAL A 61 -16.03 10.70 21.03
N ASP A 62 -15.48 11.91 21.06
CA ASP A 62 -15.23 12.61 22.31
C ASP A 62 -16.52 13.30 22.79
N LEU A 63 -17.14 12.74 23.82
CA LEU A 63 -18.40 13.26 24.38
C LEU A 63 -18.22 14.61 25.11
N THR A 64 -16.99 15.08 25.31
CA THR A 64 -16.73 16.41 25.88
C THR A 64 -16.85 17.53 24.83
N THR A 65 -16.78 17.19 23.54
CA THR A 65 -16.97 18.13 22.44
C THR A 65 -18.45 18.17 22.05
N PRO A 66 -19.07 19.35 21.93
CA PRO A 66 -20.47 19.46 21.49
C PRO A 66 -20.68 18.79 20.12
N TRP A 67 -21.70 17.94 20.04
CA TRP A 67 -22.12 17.33 18.77
C TRP A 67 -22.97 18.34 17.99
N ASP A 68 -22.37 18.97 16.99
CA ASP A 68 -23.03 19.98 16.17
C ASP A 68 -23.57 19.42 14.83
N GLU A 69 -24.22 20.28 14.05
CA GLU A 69 -24.76 19.90 12.74
C GLU A 69 -23.69 19.52 11.71
N VAL A 70 -22.44 19.96 11.90
CA VAL A 70 -21.32 19.66 11.02
C VAL A 70 -20.87 18.22 11.26
N GLU A 71 -20.64 17.84 12.52
CA GLU A 71 -20.30 16.48 12.92
C GLU A 71 -21.43 15.49 12.57
N GLN A 72 -22.69 15.89 12.76
CA GLN A 72 -23.84 15.08 12.38
C GLN A 72 -23.89 14.77 10.87
N ARG A 73 -23.60 15.77 10.02
CA ARG A 73 -23.55 15.59 8.56
C ARG A 73 -22.38 14.69 8.16
N LYS A 74 -21.22 14.89 8.77
CA LYS A 74 -20.03 14.08 8.54
C LYS A 74 -20.28 12.61 8.90
N PHE A 75 -20.85 12.36 10.07
CA PHE A 75 -21.26 11.02 10.51
C PHE A 75 -22.19 10.34 9.51
N LYS A 76 -23.25 11.03 9.07
CA LYS A 76 -24.20 10.48 8.10
C LYS A 76 -23.56 10.21 6.73
N SER A 77 -22.67 11.10 6.28
CA SER A 77 -21.94 10.90 5.03
C SER A 77 -21.06 9.66 5.09
N ILE A 78 -20.37 9.45 6.20
CA ILE A 78 -19.52 8.28 6.44
C ILE A 78 -20.39 7.01 6.53
N GLN A 79 -21.46 7.06 7.32
CA GLN A 79 -22.43 5.97 7.47
C GLN A 79 -23.05 5.54 6.13
N ALA A 80 -23.50 6.49 5.31
CA ALA A 80 -24.11 6.22 4.01
C ALA A 80 -23.13 5.67 2.97
N SER A 81 -21.83 5.93 3.15
CA SER A 81 -20.78 5.42 2.28
C SER A 81 -20.40 3.96 2.55
N MET A 82 -20.83 3.41 3.71
CA MET A 82 -20.45 2.09 4.16
C MET A 82 -21.65 1.14 4.15
N PRO A 83 -21.47 -0.09 3.69
CA PRO A 83 -22.54 -1.09 3.68
C PRO A 83 -22.67 -1.87 5.00
N TRP A 84 -21.99 -1.42 6.06
CA TRP A 84 -21.89 -2.09 7.36
C TRP A 84 -23.04 -1.68 8.29
N PHE A 85 -23.33 -2.53 9.27
CA PHE A 85 -24.19 -2.13 10.39
C PHE A 85 -23.49 -1.04 11.18
N SER A 86 -24.25 -0.14 11.78
CA SER A 86 -23.70 0.94 12.60
C SER A 86 -24.66 1.34 13.68
N VAL A 87 -24.10 1.90 14.76
CA VAL A 87 -24.92 2.53 15.79
C VAL A 87 -25.62 3.75 15.19
N HIS A 88 -26.92 3.92 15.46
CA HIS A 88 -27.70 5.02 14.90
C HIS A 88 -27.15 6.41 15.25
N HIS A 89 -26.58 6.55 16.45
CA HIS A 89 -25.94 7.78 16.89
C HIS A 89 -24.84 7.45 17.93
N PRO A 90 -23.65 8.09 17.87
CA PRO A 90 -22.54 7.78 18.78
C PRO A 90 -22.88 7.96 20.27
N SER A 91 -23.80 8.88 20.61
CA SER A 91 -24.25 9.10 21.99
C SER A 91 -25.02 7.92 22.61
N LEU A 92 -25.43 6.93 21.79
CA LEU A 92 -26.13 5.74 22.28
C LEU A 92 -25.16 4.66 22.79
N LEU A 93 -23.85 4.86 22.63
CA LEU A 93 -22.85 3.94 23.14
C LEU A 93 -22.72 4.05 24.66
N ASP A 94 -22.80 2.91 25.34
CA ASP A 94 -22.62 2.84 26.79
C ASP A 94 -21.20 3.32 27.18
N PRO A 95 -21.07 4.23 28.17
CA PRO A 95 -19.77 4.72 28.61
C PRO A 95 -18.80 3.61 29.05
N THR A 96 -19.30 2.52 29.62
CA THR A 96 -18.50 1.34 30.00
C THR A 96 -17.98 0.61 28.78
N ALA A 97 -18.78 0.50 27.72
CA ALA A 97 -18.34 -0.08 26.45
C ALA A 97 -17.26 0.80 25.79
N ILE A 98 -17.43 2.13 25.79
CA ILE A 98 -16.41 3.07 25.30
C ILE A 98 -15.10 2.91 26.09
N LYS A 99 -15.19 2.82 27.42
CA LYS A 99 -14.03 2.60 28.28
C LYS A 99 -13.34 1.27 27.97
N TYR A 100 -14.10 0.19 27.81
CA TYR A 100 -13.58 -1.12 27.43
C TYR A 100 -12.85 -1.08 26.07
N ILE A 101 -13.43 -0.42 25.07
CA ILE A 101 -12.80 -0.27 23.74
C ILE A 101 -11.49 0.54 23.84
N LYS A 102 -11.44 1.59 24.66
CA LYS A 102 -10.22 2.40 24.82
C LYS A 102 -9.14 1.71 25.64
N GLU A 103 -9.51 1.05 26.74
CA GLU A 103 -8.55 0.53 27.72
C GLU A 103 -8.16 -0.93 27.46
N VAL A 104 -9.09 -1.76 26.97
CA VAL A 104 -8.86 -3.19 26.74
C VAL A 104 -8.52 -3.45 25.28
N TRP A 105 -9.27 -2.88 24.33
CA TRP A 105 -8.93 -2.97 22.92
C TRP A 105 -7.86 -1.96 22.48
N LEU A 106 -7.43 -1.09 23.40
CA LEU A 106 -6.36 -0.12 23.18
C LEU A 106 -6.65 0.88 22.04
N PHE A 107 -7.92 1.17 21.77
CA PHE A 107 -8.30 2.14 20.75
C PHE A 107 -7.80 3.55 21.11
N ASN A 108 -6.99 4.13 20.24
CA ASN A 108 -6.34 5.43 20.46
C ASN A 108 -6.56 6.44 19.31
N LYS A 109 -7.79 6.46 18.77
CA LYS A 109 -8.21 7.32 17.64
C LYS A 109 -7.70 6.87 16.26
N LYS A 110 -7.04 5.72 16.16
CA LYS A 110 -6.75 5.07 14.88
C LYS A 110 -7.80 4.02 14.55
N PRO A 111 -8.14 3.81 13.27
CA PRO A 111 -9.01 2.71 12.88
C PRO A 111 -8.51 1.37 13.46
N LEU A 112 -9.42 0.65 14.10
CA LEU A 112 -9.16 -0.64 14.73
C LEU A 112 -10.23 -1.61 14.24
N LEU A 113 -9.80 -2.78 13.76
CA LEU A 113 -10.71 -3.83 13.31
C LEU A 113 -10.61 -5.04 14.26
N VAL A 114 -11.56 -5.18 15.16
CA VAL A 114 -11.60 -6.30 16.12
C VAL A 114 -12.47 -7.42 15.57
N VAL A 115 -11.97 -8.65 15.63
CA VAL A 115 -12.69 -9.82 15.15
C VAL A 115 -13.22 -10.61 16.33
N LEU A 116 -14.53 -10.88 16.29
CA LEU A 116 -15.25 -11.64 17.30
C LEU A 116 -15.69 -12.99 16.73
N ASP A 117 -15.67 -14.03 17.56
CA ASP A 117 -16.33 -15.31 17.24
C ASP A 117 -17.86 -15.21 17.42
N PRO A 118 -18.64 -16.25 17.03
CA PRO A 118 -20.10 -16.25 17.20
C PRO A 118 -20.58 -16.14 18.66
N HIS A 119 -19.70 -16.32 19.64
CA HIS A 119 -19.99 -16.14 21.07
C HIS A 119 -19.61 -14.75 21.59
N GLY A 120 -19.11 -13.86 20.72
CA GLY A 120 -18.68 -12.51 21.08
C GLY A 120 -17.29 -12.45 21.70
N LYS A 121 -16.49 -13.52 21.64
CA LYS A 121 -15.12 -13.52 22.15
C LYS A 121 -14.18 -12.94 21.11
N VAL A 122 -13.26 -12.09 21.55
CA VAL A 122 -12.18 -11.54 20.70
C VAL A 122 -11.25 -12.67 20.26
N VAL A 123 -11.15 -12.88 18.95
CA VAL A 123 -10.22 -13.84 18.32
C VAL A 123 -9.03 -13.14 17.65
N ASN A 124 -9.20 -11.87 17.26
CA ASN A 124 -8.10 -11.02 16.83
C ASN A 124 -8.35 -9.58 17.32
N PRO A 125 -7.45 -9.02 18.15
CA PRO A 125 -7.61 -7.67 18.67
C PRO A 125 -7.38 -6.58 17.61
N ASN A 126 -6.71 -6.87 16.49
CA ASN A 126 -6.54 -5.93 15.39
C ASN A 126 -6.26 -6.63 14.05
N ALA A 127 -7.32 -6.99 13.32
CA ALA A 127 -7.24 -7.62 12.00
C ALA A 127 -7.05 -6.63 10.84
N ILE A 128 -6.91 -5.33 11.10
CA ILE A 128 -6.88 -4.32 10.04
C ILE A 128 -5.71 -4.55 9.08
N HIS A 129 -4.55 -4.95 9.62
CA HIS A 129 -3.36 -5.25 8.84
C HIS A 129 -3.57 -6.45 7.93
N MET A 130 -4.19 -7.52 8.43
CA MET A 130 -4.49 -8.70 7.62
C MET A 130 -5.42 -8.33 6.46
N CYS A 131 -6.46 -7.53 6.71
CA CYS A 131 -7.39 -7.09 5.67
C CYS A 131 -6.71 -6.20 4.63
N TRP A 132 -5.80 -5.32 5.03
CA TRP A 132 -5.04 -4.51 4.08
C TRP A 132 -4.05 -5.33 3.25
N ILE A 133 -3.46 -6.40 3.80
CA ILE A 133 -2.52 -7.25 3.06
C ILE A 133 -3.26 -8.20 2.10
N TRP A 134 -4.27 -8.92 2.59
CA TRP A 134 -4.88 -10.06 1.87
C TRP A 134 -6.37 -9.90 1.56
N GLY A 135 -7.00 -8.79 1.93
CA GLY A 135 -8.43 -8.57 1.69
C GLY A 135 -9.28 -9.72 2.24
N ASN A 136 -10.04 -10.37 1.36
CA ASN A 136 -10.92 -11.47 1.70
C ASN A 136 -10.23 -12.74 2.18
N MET A 137 -9.02 -13.00 1.69
CA MET A 137 -8.25 -14.18 2.07
C MET A 137 -7.81 -14.12 3.54
N ALA A 138 -7.81 -12.93 4.14
CA ALA A 138 -7.51 -12.75 5.55
C ALA A 138 -8.45 -13.52 6.47
N PHE A 139 -9.71 -13.75 6.06
CA PHE A 139 -10.73 -14.35 6.92
C PHE A 139 -10.46 -15.84 7.22
N PRO A 140 -10.69 -16.33 8.47
CA PRO A 140 -11.35 -15.70 9.64
C PRO A 140 -10.54 -14.68 10.44
N CYS A 141 -9.47 -14.13 9.86
CA CYS A 141 -8.63 -13.09 10.44
C CYS A 141 -8.08 -13.52 11.80
N THR A 142 -7.78 -14.81 11.94
CA THR A 142 -7.19 -15.39 13.15
C THR A 142 -5.68 -15.44 13.01
N THR A 143 -4.95 -15.52 14.13
CA THR A 143 -3.49 -15.70 14.12
C THR A 143 -3.06 -16.91 13.28
N LEU A 144 -3.79 -18.05 13.39
CA LEU A 144 -3.52 -19.25 12.59
C LEU A 144 -3.69 -18.99 11.07
N THR A 145 -4.69 -18.18 10.71
CA THR A 145 -4.90 -17.79 9.31
C THR A 145 -3.76 -16.91 8.82
N GLU A 146 -3.32 -15.96 9.64
CA GLU A 146 -2.20 -15.07 9.33
C GLU A 146 -0.89 -15.84 9.14
N GLU A 147 -0.59 -16.79 10.02
CA GLU A 147 0.58 -17.67 9.92
C GLU A 147 0.56 -18.47 8.62
N ALA A 148 -0.56 -19.12 8.31
CA ALA A 148 -0.71 -19.91 7.08
C ALA A 148 -0.58 -19.04 5.81
N LEU A 149 -1.12 -17.82 5.82
CA LEU A 149 -0.97 -16.88 4.71
C LEU A 149 0.48 -16.47 4.52
N TRP A 150 1.22 -16.22 5.61
CA TRP A 150 2.64 -15.91 5.53
C TRP A 150 3.49 -17.08 5.06
N GLU A 151 3.19 -18.30 5.51
CA GLU A 151 3.88 -19.53 5.07
C GLU A 151 3.70 -19.79 3.58
N GLY A 152 2.52 -19.48 3.03
CA GLY A 152 2.22 -19.59 1.60
C GLY A 152 2.72 -18.42 0.75
N SER A 153 3.23 -17.35 1.36
CA SER A 153 3.59 -16.12 0.65
C SER A 153 5.06 -16.09 0.25
N THR A 154 5.32 -15.63 -0.98
CA THR A 154 6.66 -15.31 -1.48
C THR A 154 6.74 -13.84 -1.88
N TRP A 155 7.94 -13.26 -1.80
CA TRP A 155 8.14 -11.85 -2.16
C TRP A 155 8.05 -11.65 -3.67
N THR A 156 6.88 -11.25 -4.15
CA THR A 156 6.55 -11.12 -5.56
C THR A 156 5.80 -9.83 -5.81
N ILE A 157 5.69 -9.42 -7.08
CA ILE A 157 4.89 -8.26 -7.47
C ILE A 157 3.41 -8.42 -7.12
N GLU A 158 2.92 -9.66 -7.11
CA GLU A 158 1.58 -10.02 -6.66
C GLU A 158 1.43 -9.70 -5.16
N LEU A 159 2.31 -10.24 -4.31
CA LEU A 159 2.30 -9.89 -2.90
C LEU A 159 2.49 -8.39 -2.68
N LEU A 160 3.25 -7.68 -3.50
CA LEU A 160 3.50 -6.24 -3.33
C LEU A 160 2.32 -5.35 -3.75
N ALA A 161 1.61 -5.69 -4.83
CA ALA A 161 0.69 -4.74 -5.48
C ALA A 161 -0.57 -5.35 -6.16
N ASP A 162 -0.87 -6.63 -5.97
CA ASP A 162 -2.04 -7.32 -6.55
C ASP A 162 -3.39 -6.61 -6.35
N SER A 163 -3.57 -6.05 -5.16
CA SER A 163 -4.82 -5.46 -4.65
C SER A 163 -4.89 -3.95 -4.86
N ILE A 164 -3.90 -3.36 -5.55
CA ILE A 164 -3.80 -1.91 -5.74
C ILE A 164 -4.53 -1.48 -7.02
N ASP A 165 -4.27 -2.14 -8.15
CA ASP A 165 -4.92 -1.81 -9.43
C ASP A 165 -5.04 -3.03 -10.33
N GLN A 166 -6.21 -3.19 -10.96
CA GLN A 166 -6.51 -4.33 -11.83
C GLN A 166 -5.54 -4.44 -13.02
N SER A 167 -4.95 -3.32 -13.46
CA SER A 167 -3.97 -3.31 -14.55
C SER A 167 -2.75 -4.16 -14.22
N ILE A 168 -2.31 -4.18 -12.95
CA ILE A 168 -1.16 -4.99 -12.51
C ILE A 168 -1.48 -6.48 -12.66
N LEU A 169 -2.67 -6.91 -12.21
CA LEU A 169 -3.13 -8.28 -12.40
C LEU A 169 -3.28 -8.63 -13.88
N ASN A 170 -3.83 -7.71 -14.68
CA ASN A 170 -3.97 -7.92 -16.12
C ASN A 170 -2.59 -8.13 -16.77
N TRP A 171 -1.59 -7.33 -16.42
CA TRP A 171 -0.23 -7.51 -16.96
C TRP A 171 0.43 -8.81 -16.51
N LEU A 172 0.12 -9.26 -15.29
CA LEU A 172 0.63 -10.50 -14.74
C LEU A 172 -0.01 -11.75 -15.38
N TYR A 173 -1.30 -11.70 -15.72
CA TYR A 173 -2.09 -12.89 -16.08
C TYR A 173 -2.62 -12.96 -17.53
N ILE A 174 -2.65 -11.87 -18.30
CA ILE A 174 -3.39 -11.82 -19.60
C ILE A 174 -2.56 -12.15 -20.86
N LEU A 175 -1.27 -12.52 -20.83
CA LEU A 175 -0.52 -12.77 -22.08
C LEU A 175 0.24 -14.11 -22.18
N ILE A 176 -0.43 -15.06 -22.86
CA ILE A 176 -0.08 -15.99 -23.97
C ILE A 176 1.36 -16.53 -24.15
N ASP A 177 2.44 -15.85 -23.75
CA ASP A 177 3.81 -16.39 -23.91
C ASP A 177 4.47 -16.67 -22.56
N LYS A 178 5.20 -17.79 -22.49
CA LYS A 178 5.64 -18.46 -21.26
C LYS A 178 6.57 -17.64 -20.35
N ASP A 179 7.04 -16.47 -20.78
CA ASP A 179 8.08 -15.70 -20.09
C ASP A 179 7.59 -14.42 -19.39
N GLY A 180 6.30 -14.08 -19.52
CA GLY A 180 5.64 -12.99 -18.79
C GLY A 180 6.04 -11.56 -19.20
N LYS A 181 5.24 -10.56 -18.80
CA LYS A 181 5.60 -9.14 -18.93
C LYS A 181 6.54 -8.70 -17.81
N TYR A 182 7.34 -7.68 -18.08
CA TYR A 182 8.08 -6.96 -17.06
C TYR A 182 7.19 -5.85 -16.52
N ILE A 183 7.04 -5.80 -15.19
CA ILE A 183 6.26 -4.76 -14.51
C ILE A 183 7.25 -3.91 -13.72
N CYS A 184 7.22 -2.60 -13.93
CA CYS A 184 7.99 -1.65 -13.15
C CYS A 184 7.07 -0.72 -12.38
N LEU A 185 7.13 -0.81 -11.05
CA LEU A 185 6.51 0.15 -10.15
C LEU A 185 7.56 1.18 -9.77
N TYR A 186 7.24 2.45 -9.87
CA TYR A 186 8.18 3.50 -9.51
C TYR A 186 7.48 4.67 -8.84
N GLY A 187 8.24 5.45 -8.08
CA GLY A 187 7.71 6.53 -7.27
C GLY A 187 8.75 7.59 -6.93
N GLY A 188 8.30 8.63 -6.22
CA GLY A 188 9.11 9.80 -5.91
C GLY A 188 8.44 11.11 -6.29
N GLU A 189 9.07 12.22 -5.90
CA GLU A 189 8.55 13.57 -6.15
C GLU A 189 9.43 14.43 -7.06
N ASN A 190 10.59 13.92 -7.50
CA ASN A 190 11.46 14.62 -8.42
C ASN A 190 11.01 14.36 -9.87
N LEU A 191 10.38 15.37 -10.49
CA LEU A 191 9.86 15.26 -11.87
C LEU A 191 10.98 15.07 -12.90
N ASP A 192 12.13 15.71 -12.71
CA ASP A 192 13.27 15.57 -13.63
C ASP A 192 13.90 14.18 -13.52
N TRP A 193 13.91 13.60 -12.32
CA TRP A 193 14.26 12.19 -12.14
C TRP A 193 13.26 11.28 -12.87
N ILE A 194 11.95 11.48 -12.68
CA ILE A 194 10.89 10.66 -13.32
C ILE A 194 11.04 10.66 -14.85
N ARG A 195 11.26 11.82 -15.47
CA ARG A 195 11.45 11.94 -16.92
C ARG A 195 12.71 11.20 -17.38
N ARG A 196 13.84 11.40 -16.70
CA ARG A 196 15.10 10.71 -17.04
C ARG A 196 14.98 9.20 -16.88
N PHE A 197 14.36 8.76 -15.79
CA PHE A 197 14.14 7.36 -15.47
C PHE A 197 13.26 6.68 -16.53
N THR A 198 12.02 7.14 -16.71
CA THR A 198 11.07 6.54 -17.65
C THR A 198 11.61 6.47 -19.08
N ASN A 199 12.29 7.52 -19.55
CA ASN A 199 12.91 7.50 -20.88
C ASN A 199 14.06 6.52 -20.97
N ARG A 200 14.96 6.49 -19.97
CA ARG A 200 16.10 5.58 -19.99
C ARG A 200 15.66 4.12 -19.87
N THR A 201 14.71 3.83 -18.98
CA THR A 201 14.15 2.48 -18.82
C THR A 201 13.49 2.00 -20.10
N ARG A 202 12.78 2.87 -20.84
CA ARG A 202 12.20 2.51 -22.15
C ARG A 202 13.28 2.16 -23.18
N VAL A 203 14.33 2.96 -23.29
CA VAL A 203 15.46 2.68 -24.20
C VAL A 203 16.13 1.35 -23.85
N VAL A 204 16.35 1.08 -22.56
CA VAL A 204 16.92 -0.19 -22.09
C VAL A 204 15.98 -1.35 -22.39
N ALA A 205 14.67 -1.18 -22.18
CA ALA A 205 13.67 -2.21 -22.44
C ALA A 205 13.60 -2.58 -23.93
N GLU A 206 13.63 -1.58 -24.82
CA GLU A 206 13.70 -1.76 -26.27
C GLU A 206 14.98 -2.48 -26.69
N ALA A 207 16.13 -2.09 -26.13
CA ALA A 207 17.42 -2.71 -26.44
C ALA A 207 17.55 -4.15 -25.90
N ALA A 208 16.92 -4.45 -24.77
CA ALA A 208 16.85 -5.79 -24.19
C ALA A 208 15.71 -6.65 -24.77
N CYS A 209 14.90 -6.10 -25.69
CA CYS A 209 13.73 -6.74 -26.27
C CYS A 209 12.71 -7.23 -25.22
N ILE A 210 12.54 -6.50 -24.10
CA ILE A 210 11.62 -6.89 -23.03
C ILE A 210 10.28 -6.14 -23.12
N PRO A 211 9.14 -6.83 -22.94
CA PRO A 211 7.83 -6.20 -22.91
C PRO A 211 7.59 -5.55 -21.53
N LEU A 212 7.94 -4.27 -21.41
CA LEU A 212 7.88 -3.51 -20.15
C LEU A 212 6.59 -2.68 -20.02
N GLU A 213 5.92 -2.83 -18.88
CA GLU A 213 4.85 -1.94 -18.41
C GLU A 213 5.33 -1.17 -17.19
N MET A 214 5.09 0.15 -17.17
CA MET A 214 5.48 1.03 -16.07
C MET A 214 4.25 1.65 -15.41
N MET A 215 4.23 1.68 -14.08
CA MET A 215 3.20 2.36 -13.29
C MET A 215 3.81 3.24 -12.21
N TYR A 216 3.35 4.49 -12.16
CA TYR A 216 3.69 5.42 -11.10
C TYR A 216 2.84 5.20 -9.86
N VAL A 217 3.50 4.87 -8.75
CA VAL A 217 2.93 4.53 -7.44
C VAL A 217 3.24 5.62 -6.38
N GLY A 218 3.87 6.72 -6.79
CA GLY A 218 4.00 7.91 -5.94
C GLY A 218 4.92 7.75 -4.73
N LYS A 219 4.63 8.51 -3.68
CA LYS A 219 5.41 8.59 -2.43
C LYS A 219 4.44 8.57 -1.24
N ASN A 220 4.89 8.17 -0.06
CA ASN A 220 4.04 8.20 1.13
C ASN A 220 3.61 9.66 1.40
N ASN A 221 2.37 9.84 1.84
CA ASN A 221 1.71 11.15 1.99
C ASN A 221 1.52 11.93 0.65
N PRO A 222 0.55 11.55 -0.18
CA PRO A 222 0.30 12.18 -1.48
C PRO A 222 -0.20 13.62 -1.31
N ARG A 223 0.73 14.58 -1.36
CA ARG A 223 0.41 16.02 -1.36
C ARG A 223 -0.06 16.48 -2.74
N LYS A 224 -0.44 17.77 -2.87
CA LYS A 224 -0.72 18.45 -4.14
C LYS A 224 0.35 18.22 -5.22
N LYS A 225 1.59 17.93 -4.82
CA LYS A 225 2.72 17.66 -5.73
C LYS A 225 2.57 16.34 -6.49
N VAL A 226 2.11 15.26 -5.84
CA VAL A 226 1.88 13.96 -6.50
C VAL A 226 0.83 14.09 -7.61
N TRP A 227 -0.23 14.87 -7.37
CA TRP A 227 -1.25 15.17 -8.39
C TRP A 227 -0.68 15.86 -9.63
N LYS A 228 0.18 16.88 -9.42
CA LYS A 228 0.84 17.58 -10.52
C LYS A 228 1.73 16.62 -11.32
N ILE A 229 2.45 15.74 -10.64
CA ILE A 229 3.30 14.73 -11.26
C ILE A 229 2.47 13.75 -12.10
N SER A 230 1.40 13.18 -11.55
CA SER A 230 0.51 12.27 -12.29
C SER A 230 -0.05 12.93 -13.55
N SER A 231 -0.41 14.21 -13.47
CA SER A 231 -0.90 14.98 -14.62
C SER A 231 0.16 15.13 -15.72
N VAL A 232 1.41 15.38 -15.33
CA VAL A 232 2.54 15.47 -16.27
C VAL A 232 2.86 14.10 -16.88
N ILE A 233 2.87 13.03 -16.09
CA ILE A 233 3.11 11.65 -16.57
C ILE A 233 2.11 11.28 -17.67
N LEU A 234 0.83 11.60 -17.47
CA LEU A 234 -0.22 11.38 -18.48
C LEU A 234 -0.01 12.25 -19.72
N ALA A 235 0.24 13.54 -19.55
CA ALA A 235 0.41 14.49 -20.65
C ALA A 235 1.62 14.14 -21.54
N GLU A 236 2.73 13.74 -20.92
CA GLU A 236 3.98 13.35 -21.59
C GLU A 236 4.01 11.86 -21.97
N LYS A 237 2.96 11.08 -21.64
CA LYS A 237 2.85 9.64 -21.91
C LYS A 237 4.05 8.85 -21.38
N LEU A 238 4.53 9.19 -20.19
CA LEU A 238 5.72 8.56 -19.61
C LEU A 238 5.44 7.13 -19.14
N SER A 239 4.26 6.88 -18.56
CA SER A 239 3.84 5.58 -18.03
C SER A 239 2.33 5.56 -17.70
N HIS A 240 1.85 4.45 -17.15
CA HIS A 240 0.57 4.40 -16.44
C HIS A 240 0.67 5.12 -15.09
N ILE A 241 -0.48 5.54 -14.55
CA ILE A 241 -0.63 6.10 -13.21
C ILE A 241 -1.74 5.34 -12.46
N LEU A 242 -1.72 5.40 -11.13
CA LEU A 242 -2.89 5.02 -10.34
C LEU A 242 -4.01 6.05 -10.52
N PRO A 243 -5.25 5.63 -10.81
CA PRO A 243 -6.35 6.53 -11.13
C PRO A 243 -6.89 7.30 -9.92
N ASP A 244 -6.80 6.73 -8.71
CA ASP A 244 -7.22 7.34 -7.45
C ASP A 244 -6.00 7.49 -6.52
N PRO A 245 -5.68 8.69 -6.01
CA PRO A 245 -4.58 8.88 -5.07
C PRO A 245 -4.74 8.10 -3.76
N THR A 246 -5.95 7.67 -3.41
CA THR A 246 -6.19 6.77 -2.29
C THR A 246 -5.47 5.44 -2.49
N LEU A 247 -5.26 4.99 -3.74
CA LEU A 247 -4.51 3.78 -4.06
C LEU A 247 -3.00 3.96 -3.82
N ILE A 248 -2.46 5.17 -4.03
CA ILE A 248 -1.08 5.51 -3.66
C ILE A 248 -0.91 5.39 -2.14
N TRP A 249 -1.82 5.99 -1.37
CA TRP A 249 -1.82 5.85 0.08
C TRP A 249 -1.96 4.39 0.51
N PHE A 250 -2.87 3.65 -0.12
CA PHE A 250 -3.13 2.25 0.21
C PHE A 250 -1.91 1.36 -0.05
N PHE A 251 -1.14 1.58 -1.12
CA PHE A 251 0.12 0.88 -1.38
C PHE A 251 1.09 0.99 -0.20
N TRP A 252 1.30 2.20 0.32
CA TRP A 252 2.21 2.43 1.44
C TRP A 252 1.68 1.87 2.75
N VAL A 253 0.40 2.07 3.06
CA VAL A 253 -0.23 1.52 4.27
C VAL A 253 -0.25 -0.01 4.27
N ARG A 254 -0.41 -0.63 3.10
CA ARG A 254 -0.32 -2.07 2.94
C ARG A 254 1.09 -2.59 3.25
N LEU A 255 2.13 -1.92 2.76
CA LEU A 255 3.53 -2.23 3.11
C LEU A 255 3.81 -2.04 4.61
N GLU A 256 3.36 -0.94 5.21
CA GLU A 256 3.45 -0.70 6.65
C GLU A 256 2.74 -1.81 7.44
N SER A 257 1.61 -2.30 6.93
CA SER A 257 0.86 -3.39 7.54
C SER A 257 1.56 -4.73 7.46
N MET A 258 2.24 -5.03 6.35
CA MET A 258 3.09 -6.21 6.24
C MET A 258 4.20 -6.17 7.28
N TRP A 259 4.86 -5.01 7.44
CA TRP A 259 5.89 -4.81 8.46
C TRP A 259 5.33 -5.03 9.87
N HIS A 260 4.19 -4.40 10.20
CA HIS A 260 3.54 -4.55 11.50
C HIS A 260 3.19 -6.02 11.80
N SER A 261 2.56 -6.71 10.85
CA SER A 261 2.19 -8.13 10.97
C SER A 261 3.43 -9.00 11.20
N LYS A 262 4.46 -8.89 10.36
CA LYS A 262 5.73 -9.63 10.50
C LYS A 262 6.38 -9.39 11.86
N MET A 263 6.41 -8.15 12.32
CA MET A 263 7.00 -7.79 13.60
C MET A 263 6.25 -8.39 14.80
N GLN A 264 4.91 -8.45 14.74
CA GLN A 264 4.08 -9.12 15.78
C GLN A 264 4.40 -10.62 15.89
N HIS A 265 4.79 -11.25 14.79
CA HIS A 265 5.24 -12.65 14.73
C HIS A 265 6.74 -12.83 15.06
N GLY A 266 7.40 -11.81 15.59
CA GLY A 266 8.82 -11.86 15.96
C GLY A 266 9.79 -11.95 14.78
N LYS A 267 9.34 -11.61 13.56
CA LYS A 267 10.17 -11.60 12.37
C LYS A 267 11.04 -10.35 12.31
N THR A 268 12.29 -10.53 11.92
CA THR A 268 13.32 -9.48 11.80
C THR A 268 14.01 -9.61 10.44
N ILE A 269 14.84 -8.62 10.08
CA ILE A 269 15.65 -8.66 8.86
C ILE A 269 16.54 -9.91 8.79
N ASP A 270 16.99 -10.42 9.94
CA ASP A 270 17.95 -11.52 10.01
C ASP A 270 17.29 -12.89 9.85
N ASN A 271 16.00 -13.02 10.20
CA ASN A 271 15.28 -14.30 10.21
C ASN A 271 14.16 -14.40 9.17
N ASP A 272 13.83 -13.32 8.45
CA ASP A 272 12.77 -13.29 7.46
C ASP A 272 13.19 -12.43 6.24
N PRO A 273 13.37 -13.05 5.05
CA PRO A 273 13.77 -12.32 3.85
C PRO A 273 12.70 -11.32 3.39
N ILE A 274 11.41 -11.62 3.57
CA ILE A 274 10.31 -10.71 3.21
C ILE A 274 10.40 -9.45 4.08
N MET A 275 10.73 -9.59 5.37
CA MET A 275 10.92 -8.45 6.26
C MET A 275 12.03 -7.50 5.78
N ASN A 276 13.15 -8.04 5.30
CA ASN A 276 14.24 -7.25 4.72
C ASN A 276 13.78 -6.46 3.49
N GLU A 277 12.98 -7.09 2.65
CA GLU A 277 12.44 -6.47 1.44
C GLU A 277 11.44 -5.34 1.75
N ILE A 278 10.50 -5.59 2.68
CA ILE A 278 9.54 -4.58 3.14
C ILE A 278 10.29 -3.36 3.69
N MET A 279 11.26 -3.57 4.59
CA MET A 279 12.04 -2.47 5.16
C MET A 279 12.85 -1.73 4.09
N THR A 280 13.35 -2.43 3.07
CA THR A 280 14.08 -1.80 1.97
C THR A 280 13.19 -0.83 1.21
N ILE A 281 11.99 -1.25 0.79
CA ILE A 281 11.06 -0.37 0.07
C ILE A 281 10.57 0.78 0.96
N LEU A 282 10.26 0.53 2.24
CA LEU A 282 9.89 1.59 3.18
C LEU A 282 11.01 2.64 3.35
N SER A 283 12.29 2.24 3.26
CA SER A 283 13.42 3.19 3.29
C SER A 283 13.47 4.12 2.08
N PHE A 284 12.82 3.75 0.97
CA PHE A 284 12.83 4.55 -0.24
C PHE A 284 11.95 5.80 -0.11
N ASP A 285 10.96 5.76 0.78
CA ASP A 285 10.16 6.94 1.12
C ASP A 285 11.01 8.05 1.77
N GLY A 286 12.11 7.69 2.43
CA GLY A 286 13.07 8.67 2.96
C GLY A 286 13.81 9.47 1.87
N SER A 287 13.89 8.96 0.64
CA SER A 287 14.69 9.55 -0.44
C SER A 287 14.02 10.77 -1.07
N ASP A 288 14.79 11.82 -1.31
CA ASP A 288 14.32 13.05 -1.98
C ASP A 288 14.23 12.93 -3.52
N GLU A 289 14.78 11.86 -4.09
CA GLU A 289 14.78 11.61 -5.54
C GLU A 289 13.54 10.78 -5.97
N GLY A 290 13.74 9.47 -6.10
CA GLY A 290 12.72 8.51 -6.48
C GLY A 290 13.16 7.08 -6.21
N TRP A 291 12.34 6.12 -6.61
CA TRP A 291 12.60 4.70 -6.41
C TRP A 291 11.90 3.87 -7.47
N ALA A 292 12.37 2.64 -7.66
CA ALA A 292 11.72 1.71 -8.55
C ALA A 292 11.91 0.26 -8.11
N VAL A 293 10.92 -0.56 -8.47
CA VAL A 293 10.86 -2.01 -8.35
C VAL A 293 10.57 -2.54 -9.74
N ILE A 294 11.36 -3.50 -10.22
CA ILE A 294 11.17 -4.15 -11.53
C ILE A 294 11.03 -5.65 -11.29
N SER A 295 9.94 -6.23 -11.78
CA SER A 295 9.67 -7.66 -11.67
C SER A 295 9.48 -8.31 -13.03
N GLN A 296 9.94 -9.56 -13.16
CA GLN A 296 9.59 -10.44 -14.26
C GLN A 296 8.59 -11.49 -13.79
N GLY A 297 7.34 -11.36 -14.24
CA GLY A 297 6.25 -12.28 -13.86
C GLY A 297 6.14 -12.43 -12.33
N LYS A 298 6.12 -13.68 -11.85
CA LYS A 298 5.95 -14.04 -10.44
C LYS A 298 7.24 -14.42 -9.70
N SER A 299 8.41 -14.38 -10.35
CA SER A 299 9.61 -15.02 -9.80
C SER A 299 10.67 -14.01 -9.37
N GLU A 300 11.14 -13.18 -10.30
CA GLU A 300 12.29 -12.32 -10.06
C GLU A 300 11.86 -10.88 -9.83
N MET A 301 12.40 -10.24 -8.80
CA MET A 301 12.12 -8.85 -8.50
C MET A 301 13.36 -8.14 -7.96
N ASP A 302 13.70 -7.03 -8.61
CA ASP A 302 14.77 -6.15 -8.20
C ASP A 302 14.21 -4.79 -7.77
N LYS A 303 14.94 -4.07 -6.91
CA LYS A 303 14.53 -2.79 -6.36
C LYS A 303 15.73 -1.91 -6.07
N ALA A 304 15.60 -0.63 -6.36
CA ALA A 304 16.67 0.32 -6.12
C ALA A 304 16.15 1.75 -5.93
N LYS A 305 16.98 2.54 -5.22
CA LYS A 305 16.80 3.99 -5.07
C LYS A 305 17.11 4.70 -6.37
N GLY A 306 16.61 5.93 -6.49
CA GLY A 306 16.56 6.67 -7.73
C GLY A 306 17.90 6.84 -8.41
N ASP A 307 18.94 7.22 -7.67
CA ASP A 307 20.29 7.38 -8.21
C ASP A 307 20.91 6.05 -8.61
N THR A 308 20.75 5.01 -7.78
CA THR A 308 21.31 3.68 -8.04
C THR A 308 20.71 3.07 -9.29
N ILE A 309 19.38 3.09 -9.43
CA ILE A 309 18.73 2.51 -10.60
C ILE A 309 19.05 3.28 -11.88
N LEU A 310 19.10 4.62 -11.82
CA LEU A 310 19.49 5.42 -12.98
C LEU A 310 20.93 5.16 -13.42
N LYS A 311 21.87 5.07 -12.47
CA LYS A 311 23.27 4.73 -12.75
C LYS A 311 23.37 3.34 -13.38
N SER A 312 22.65 2.36 -12.83
CA SER A 312 22.63 1.00 -13.34
C SER A 312 22.13 0.91 -14.78
N LEU A 313 21.00 1.55 -15.08
CA LEU A 313 20.44 1.64 -16.43
C LEU A 313 21.35 2.45 -17.38
N ALA A 314 22.11 3.41 -16.87
CA ALA A 314 23.08 4.13 -17.69
C ALA A 314 24.29 3.28 -18.09
N LEU A 315 24.63 2.27 -17.29
CA LEU A 315 25.70 1.31 -17.53
C LEU A 315 25.21 0.05 -18.27
N PHE A 316 24.01 0.08 -18.86
CA PHE A 316 23.40 -1.07 -19.55
C PHE A 316 24.35 -1.76 -20.54
N ASP A 317 25.12 -1.00 -21.31
CA ASP A 317 26.07 -1.55 -22.27
C ASP A 317 27.16 -2.44 -21.65
N GLN A 318 27.44 -2.31 -20.35
CA GLN A 318 28.45 -3.07 -19.64
C GLN A 318 27.94 -4.43 -19.13
N TRP A 319 26.63 -4.58 -18.94
CA TRP A 319 26.04 -5.79 -18.38
C TRP A 319 24.99 -6.46 -19.27
N LYS A 320 24.60 -5.84 -20.40
CA LYS A 320 23.60 -6.38 -21.33
C LYS A 320 23.91 -7.80 -21.83
N ASP A 321 25.19 -8.16 -21.97
CA ASP A 321 25.60 -9.48 -22.46
C ASP A 321 25.24 -10.59 -21.46
N ARG A 322 25.13 -10.25 -20.16
CA ARG A 322 24.71 -11.19 -19.10
C ARG A 322 23.23 -11.57 -19.18
N ILE A 323 22.39 -10.77 -19.85
CA ILE A 323 20.93 -10.99 -19.91
C ILE A 323 20.59 -12.36 -20.50
N GLY A 324 21.35 -12.81 -21.52
CA GLY A 324 21.13 -14.12 -22.13
C GLY A 324 21.45 -15.30 -21.22
N GLU A 325 22.26 -15.09 -20.18
CA GLU A 325 22.70 -16.14 -19.25
C GLU A 325 21.84 -16.21 -17.99
N VAL A 326 21.60 -15.06 -17.35
CA VAL A 326 20.95 -14.98 -16.03
C VAL A 326 19.56 -14.33 -16.07
N GLY A 327 19.13 -13.78 -17.20
CA GLY A 327 17.89 -13.00 -17.32
C GLY A 327 18.06 -11.52 -16.94
N PHE A 328 17.11 -10.70 -17.37
CA PHE A 328 17.22 -9.23 -17.22
C PHE A 328 17.21 -8.78 -15.76
N VAL A 329 16.32 -9.31 -14.92
CA VAL A 329 16.18 -8.86 -13.52
C VAL A 329 17.41 -9.26 -12.70
N ASN A 330 17.91 -10.49 -12.85
CA ASN A 330 19.12 -10.93 -12.17
C ASN A 330 20.36 -10.15 -12.63
N ALA A 331 20.52 -9.92 -13.95
CA ALA A 331 21.64 -9.12 -14.46
C ALA A 331 21.62 -7.68 -13.92
N LEU A 332 20.43 -7.09 -13.80
CA LEU A 332 20.24 -5.78 -13.18
C LEU A 332 20.60 -5.81 -11.68
N THR A 333 20.17 -6.86 -10.97
CA THR A 333 20.46 -7.07 -9.54
C THR A 333 21.96 -7.18 -9.28
N ASP A 334 22.68 -7.97 -10.09
CA ASP A 334 24.14 -8.12 -9.97
C ASP A 334 24.85 -6.79 -10.17
N ASN A 335 24.44 -6.02 -11.18
CA ASN A 335 25.00 -4.69 -11.42
C ASN A 335 24.69 -3.71 -10.27
N HIS A 336 23.50 -3.76 -9.67
CA HIS A 336 23.21 -2.98 -8.47
C HIS A 336 24.13 -3.35 -7.31
N ASN A 337 24.37 -4.63 -7.08
CA ASN A 337 25.24 -5.10 -6.01
C ASN A 337 26.70 -4.64 -6.21
N GLU A 338 27.18 -4.58 -7.45
CA GLU A 338 28.50 -4.02 -7.78
C GLU A 338 28.59 -2.50 -7.54
N LEU A 339 27.48 -1.78 -7.68
CA LEU A 339 27.40 -0.31 -7.48
C LEU A 339 27.18 0.12 -6.02
N LEU A 340 26.77 -0.80 -5.15
CA LEU A 340 26.53 -0.50 -3.74
C LEU A 340 27.85 -0.17 -3.03
N THR A 341 28.07 1.12 -2.77
CA THR A 341 29.13 1.56 -1.87
C THR A 341 28.61 1.53 -0.42
N PRO A 342 29.29 0.87 0.54
CA PRO A 342 28.81 0.73 1.93
C PRO A 342 28.65 2.02 2.73
N GLN A 343 28.90 3.19 2.13
CA GLN A 343 29.20 4.41 2.88
C GLN A 343 27.98 5.25 3.26
N HIS A 344 26.79 5.02 2.67
CA HIS A 344 25.62 5.85 2.95
C HIS A 344 24.34 5.01 3.03
N CYS A 345 23.91 4.68 4.24
CA CYS A 345 22.59 4.08 4.52
C CYS A 345 21.55 5.19 4.68
N ASP A 346 20.43 5.09 3.96
CA ASP A 346 19.36 6.08 4.06
C ASP A 346 18.55 5.95 5.35
N HIS A 347 17.86 7.04 5.69
CA HIS A 347 16.97 7.10 6.83
C HIS A 347 15.64 6.42 6.53
N LEU A 348 15.17 5.60 7.47
CA LEU A 348 13.81 5.08 7.49
C LEU A 348 12.89 6.13 8.11
N ILE A 349 11.82 6.50 7.42
CA ILE A 349 10.79 7.40 7.95
C ILE A 349 9.54 6.57 8.21
N PHE A 350 9.25 6.34 9.49
CA PHE A 350 7.93 5.87 9.89
C PHE A 350 7.07 7.10 10.22
N PRO A 351 5.80 7.16 9.80
CA PRO A 351 4.90 8.18 10.29
C PRO A 351 4.82 8.08 11.83
N CYS A 352 4.78 9.21 12.54
CA CYS A 352 4.72 9.26 14.02
C CYS A 352 3.56 8.44 14.62
N THR A 353 2.63 7.98 13.79
CA THR A 353 1.51 7.12 14.12
C THR A 353 1.83 5.62 14.11
N ALA A 354 3.03 5.15 13.77
CA ALA A 354 3.34 3.72 13.94
C ALA A 354 3.45 3.39 15.44
N GLU A 355 2.55 2.55 15.94
CA GLU A 355 2.63 2.03 17.31
C GLU A 355 3.71 0.97 17.42
N ASN A 356 4.37 0.90 18.59
CA ASN A 356 5.37 -0.11 18.90
C ASN A 356 6.57 -0.13 17.94
N ILE A 357 7.01 1.02 17.42
CA ILE A 357 8.31 1.11 16.75
C ILE A 357 9.39 0.71 17.76
N PRO A 358 10.17 -0.35 17.51
CA PRO A 358 11.24 -0.78 18.39
C PRO A 358 12.22 0.37 18.68
N GLU A 359 12.87 0.34 19.85
CA GLU A 359 13.91 1.32 20.18
C GLU A 359 15.12 1.20 19.24
N THR A 360 15.37 -0.01 18.74
CA THR A 360 16.44 -0.32 17.80
C THR A 360 15.90 -1.07 16.58
N ILE A 361 16.22 -0.56 15.40
CA ILE A 361 15.94 -1.21 14.11
C ILE A 361 17.28 -1.47 13.44
N VAL A 362 17.44 -2.60 12.77
CA VAL A 362 18.63 -2.90 11.98
C VAL A 362 18.43 -2.35 10.57
N CYS A 363 19.45 -1.72 9.99
CA CYS A 363 19.37 -1.23 8.62
C CYS A 363 19.34 -2.40 7.63
N ALA A 364 18.39 -2.41 6.70
CA ALA A 364 18.29 -3.45 5.67
C ALA A 364 19.54 -3.51 4.75
N THR A 365 20.21 -2.37 4.53
CA THR A 365 21.38 -2.23 3.64
C THR A 365 22.70 -2.55 4.35
N CYS A 366 23.06 -1.83 5.42
CA CYS A 366 24.35 -2.00 6.11
C CYS A 366 24.33 -2.95 7.31
N LYS A 367 23.16 -3.48 7.70
CA LYS A 367 22.99 -4.38 8.85
C LYS A 367 23.46 -3.81 10.19
N THR A 368 23.62 -2.49 10.29
CA THR A 368 23.95 -1.78 11.53
C THR A 368 22.68 -1.32 12.25
N HIS A 369 22.78 -1.11 13.56
CA HIS A 369 21.68 -0.52 14.34
C HIS A 369 21.44 0.94 13.91
N MET A 370 20.17 1.26 13.68
CA MET A 370 19.72 2.60 13.37
C MET A 370 19.33 3.33 14.65
N GLU A 371 19.71 4.59 14.72
CA GLU A 371 19.30 5.50 15.80
C GLU A 371 17.90 6.05 15.53
N LYS A 372 17.07 6.05 16.57
CA LYS A 372 15.72 6.60 16.52
C LYS A 372 15.74 8.11 16.75
N PHE A 373 15.33 8.88 15.75
CA PHE A 373 15.14 10.32 15.86
C PHE A 373 13.69 10.71 15.57
N ILE A 374 13.18 11.69 16.31
CA ILE A 374 11.89 12.34 16.01
C ILE A 374 12.19 13.61 15.23
N MET A 375 11.71 13.69 13.99
CA MET A 375 11.94 14.83 13.11
C MET A 375 10.65 15.61 12.87
N TYR A 376 10.69 16.92 13.11
CA TYR A 376 9.62 17.84 12.73
C TYR A 376 9.98 18.48 11.38
N ARG A 377 9.13 18.27 10.37
CA ARG A 377 9.32 18.86 9.03
C ARG A 377 8.24 19.91 8.77
N TYR A 378 8.65 21.09 8.32
CA TYR A 378 7.71 22.12 7.87
C TYR A 378 6.93 21.62 6.65
N CYS A 379 5.60 21.68 6.72
CA CYS A 379 4.75 21.59 5.54
C CYS A 379 4.81 22.93 4.82
N ARG A 380 5.63 23.05 3.75
CA ARG A 380 5.43 24.12 2.76
C ARG A 380 4.44 23.59 1.71
N ASP A 381 3.39 24.36 1.47
CA ASP A 381 2.25 24.05 0.59
C ASP A 381 2.61 23.94 -0.91
#